data_AF-A0A8T2WWV2-F1
#
_entry.id   AF-A0A8T2WWV2-F1
#
_cell.length_a   1.000
_cell.length_b   1.000
_cell.length_c   1.000
_cell.angle_alpha   90.00
_cell.angle_beta   90.00
_cell.angle_gamma   90.00
#
_symmetry.space_group_name_H-M   'P 1'
#
loop_
_entity.id
_entity.type
_entity.pdbx_description
1 polymer ?
#
loop_
_entity_poly.entity_id
_entity_poly.type
_entity_poly.pdbx_seq_one_letter_code
_entity_poly.pdbx_strand_id
1 'polypeptide(L)'
;MLRAVSRLGSNKEEKHRGGRRRGTLATERKIKKEMWRWVTCKSVVTFRREMGGGVVKAEMFGQLTSGLESAWNKLKGEEVLTKENIVEPMRDIRRALLEADVSLPVVRRFVQSVSDQAVGVGLVRGVKPDQQLVKIVHDELVKLMGGEVSELVFAKSAPTVILLAGLQGVGKTTVCAKLANYLKKQGKSCMLIAGDVYRPAAIDQLVILGEQVGVPVYTEGTDVKPSEIARKGLSEAKKKNIDVVIVDTAGRLQIDKGMMDELKDVKLILNPTEVLLVVDAMTGQEAAALVTTFNLEIGITGAILTKLDGDSRGGAALSVKEVSGKPIKLVGRGERMEDLEPFYPNRMAGRILGMGDVLSFVEKAQEVMRQEDAEELKKKIMSANFDFNDFLKQTRAVAKMGSMTRVIGMIPGMAKVTPAQVREAEKNLKIMEAMIEVMTPEEREKPELLAESPERRKRVAQASGKTEQQVSQLVAQLFQMRVRMKNLMGVMEGGSIPSLSNLEDALKTEQKAPPGTARRRRKTESSKRFVDSVSSRLGPHGFGSSN
;
A
#
# COMPACT_ATOMS: atom_id res chain seq x y z
N MET A 1 9.13 -45.85 39.25
CA MET A 1 8.59 -47.15 39.67
C MET A 1 7.26 -46.92 40.37
N LEU A 2 6.18 -47.49 39.82
CA LEU A 2 4.86 -47.80 40.43
C LEU A 2 4.04 -46.62 41.02
N ARG A 3 2.95 -46.14 40.40
CA ARG A 3 1.54 -46.66 40.41
C ARG A 3 1.11 -47.13 41.81
N ALA A 4 -0.09 -46.89 42.34
CA ALA A 4 -1.32 -46.18 41.98
C ALA A 4 -2.33 -46.44 43.13
N VAL A 5 -3.58 -45.98 42.96
CA VAL A 5 -4.84 -46.51 43.56
C VAL A 5 -5.26 -45.86 44.89
N SER A 6 -6.52 -45.50 45.19
CA SER A 6 -7.74 -45.10 44.46
C SER A 6 -8.84 -44.82 45.51
N ARG A 7 -9.89 -44.09 45.10
CA ARG A 7 -11.34 -44.30 45.46
C ARG A 7 -11.98 -43.66 46.72
N LEU A 8 -13.11 -42.97 46.41
CA LEU A 8 -14.48 -43.06 46.98
C LEU A 8 -15.04 -41.95 47.90
N GLY A 9 -16.27 -41.50 47.56
CA GLY A 9 -17.28 -40.89 48.43
C GLY A 9 -17.69 -39.45 48.02
N SER A 10 -18.67 -39.23 47.13
CA SER A 10 -20.14 -39.20 47.31
C SER A 10 -20.71 -38.03 48.12
N ASN A 11 -21.77 -37.42 47.54
CA ASN A 11 -22.82 -36.55 48.10
C ASN A 11 -22.54 -35.06 48.37
N LYS A 12 -23.21 -34.19 47.58
CA LYS A 12 -24.51 -33.59 47.98
C LYS A 12 -25.16 -32.82 46.82
N GLU A 13 -26.35 -33.27 46.43
CA GLU A 13 -27.38 -32.47 45.77
C GLU A 13 -27.91 -31.40 46.75
N GLU A 14 -28.22 -30.21 46.25
CA GLU A 14 -29.28 -29.39 46.84
C GLU A 14 -30.11 -28.73 45.74
N LYS A 15 -31.39 -29.14 45.69
CA LYS A 15 -32.46 -28.61 44.85
C LYS A 15 -33.09 -27.40 45.55
N HIS A 16 -33.32 -26.31 44.82
CA HIS A 16 -34.51 -25.50 45.06
C HIS A 16 -35.28 -25.19 43.77
N ARG A 17 -36.57 -25.60 43.81
CA ARG A 17 -37.73 -25.27 42.97
C ARG A 17 -37.84 -23.74 42.81
N GLY A 18 -38.45 -23.14 41.79
CA GLY A 18 -39.38 -23.57 40.75
C GLY A 18 -40.22 -22.36 40.36
N GLY A 19 -40.44 -22.11 39.06
CA GLY A 19 -41.26 -20.98 38.60
C GLY A 19 -41.59 -21.09 37.11
N ARG A 20 -42.84 -21.42 36.80
CA ARG A 20 -43.42 -21.62 35.46
C ARG A 20 -43.22 -20.42 34.53
N ARG A 21 -42.96 -20.69 33.23
CA ARG A 21 -43.66 -20.06 32.09
C ARG A 21 -43.69 -21.03 30.90
N ARG A 22 -44.82 -21.73 30.75
CA ARG A 22 -45.23 -22.38 29.48
C ARG A 22 -45.69 -21.27 28.55
N GLY A 23 -44.98 -21.05 27.44
CA GLY A 23 -45.40 -20.05 26.45
C GLY A 23 -44.37 -19.68 25.40
N THR A 24 -43.53 -20.60 24.89
CA THR A 24 -42.53 -20.25 23.86
C THR A 24 -42.18 -21.37 22.87
N LEU A 25 -42.93 -22.49 22.84
CA LEU A 25 -42.63 -23.62 21.94
C LEU A 25 -43.48 -23.66 20.65
N ALA A 26 -44.54 -22.84 20.56
CA ALA A 26 -45.40 -22.77 19.37
C ALA A 26 -44.94 -21.68 18.37
N THR A 27 -44.23 -20.65 18.84
CA THR A 27 -43.79 -19.51 18.01
C THR A 27 -42.46 -19.80 17.29
N GLU A 28 -41.54 -20.55 17.90
CA GLU A 28 -40.27 -20.96 17.28
C GLU A 28 -40.44 -21.97 16.13
N ARG A 29 -41.51 -22.79 16.17
CA ARG A 29 -41.82 -23.74 15.08
C ARG A 29 -42.39 -23.06 13.83
N LYS A 30 -42.97 -21.86 13.96
CA LYS A 30 -43.49 -21.09 12.81
C LYS A 30 -42.37 -20.36 12.08
N ILE A 31 -41.40 -19.81 12.83
CA ILE A 31 -40.24 -19.09 12.28
C ILE A 31 -39.27 -20.04 11.55
N LYS A 32 -39.06 -21.27 12.08
CA LYS A 32 -38.24 -22.29 11.37
C LYS A 32 -38.88 -22.82 10.07
N LYS A 33 -40.21 -22.71 9.90
CA LYS A 33 -40.92 -23.24 8.72
C LYS A 33 -41.01 -22.22 7.57
N GLU A 34 -40.94 -20.91 7.86
CA GLU A 34 -40.83 -19.86 6.83
C GLU A 34 -39.38 -19.67 6.35
N MET A 35 -38.40 -19.84 7.24
CA MET A 35 -36.98 -19.69 6.89
C MET A 35 -36.45 -20.82 5.99
N TRP A 36 -37.08 -22.00 6.03
CA TRP A 36 -36.75 -23.13 5.14
C TRP A 36 -37.45 -23.09 3.77
N ARG A 37 -38.46 -22.23 3.58
CA ARG A 37 -39.19 -22.12 2.30
C ARG A 37 -38.54 -21.15 1.30
N TRP A 38 -37.57 -20.37 1.76
CA TRP A 38 -36.78 -19.44 0.93
C TRP A 38 -35.50 -20.06 0.36
N VAL A 39 -35.08 -21.23 0.86
CA VAL A 39 -33.80 -21.89 0.49
C VAL A 39 -33.97 -22.95 -0.61
N THR A 40 -35.20 -23.30 -1.02
CA THR A 40 -35.43 -24.38 -2.00
C THR A 40 -36.51 -24.08 -3.02
N CYS A 41 -36.35 -23.04 -3.85
CA CYS A 41 -37.13 -22.93 -5.10
C CYS A 41 -36.22 -22.90 -6.33
N LYS A 42 -36.20 -24.02 -7.05
CA LYS A 42 -35.56 -24.21 -8.37
C LYS A 42 -36.59 -23.94 -9.46
N SER A 43 -36.40 -22.86 -10.21
CA SER A 43 -36.81 -22.64 -11.60
C SER A 43 -36.43 -21.18 -11.90
N VAL A 44 -35.38 -20.86 -12.69
CA VAL A 44 -35.26 -21.16 -14.11
C VAL A 44 -33.78 -21.33 -14.49
N VAL A 45 -33.46 -22.50 -15.02
CA VAL A 45 -32.31 -22.76 -15.89
C VAL A 45 -32.70 -22.28 -17.28
N THR A 46 -32.06 -21.21 -17.77
CA THR A 46 -31.55 -20.96 -19.13
C THR A 46 -31.41 -19.45 -19.37
N PHE A 47 -30.30 -18.88 -18.92
CA PHE A 47 -29.66 -17.79 -19.65
C PHE A 47 -28.16 -17.86 -19.35
N ARG A 48 -27.47 -18.75 -20.09
CA ARG A 48 -26.03 -18.90 -20.06
C ARG A 48 -25.51 -18.45 -21.42
N ARG A 49 -25.16 -17.18 -21.55
CA ARG A 49 -24.05 -16.69 -22.39
C ARG A 49 -23.92 -15.17 -22.21
N GLU A 50 -22.67 -14.73 -22.12
CA GLU A 50 -22.22 -13.35 -22.25
C GLU A 50 -22.56 -12.41 -21.08
N MET A 51 -21.67 -12.40 -20.08
CA MET A 51 -20.92 -11.21 -19.64
C MET A 51 -20.01 -11.64 -18.49
N GLY A 52 -18.82 -12.12 -18.87
CA GLY A 52 -17.70 -12.23 -17.94
C GLY A 52 -17.20 -10.83 -17.61
N GLY A 53 -17.55 -10.34 -16.42
CA GLY A 53 -16.96 -9.14 -15.81
C GLY A 53 -16.22 -9.55 -14.56
N GLY A 54 -15.10 -10.26 -14.72
CA GLY A 54 -14.19 -10.56 -13.61
C GLY A 54 -13.66 -9.26 -13.04
N VAL A 55 -13.95 -9.00 -11.76
CA VAL A 55 -13.28 -7.93 -11.01
C VAL A 55 -11.84 -8.38 -10.79
N VAL A 56 -10.94 -7.97 -11.69
CA VAL A 56 -9.50 -8.15 -11.52
C VAL A 56 -9.07 -7.20 -10.40
N LYS A 57 -8.92 -7.73 -9.19
CA LYS A 57 -8.18 -7.06 -8.13
C LYS A 57 -6.71 -7.01 -8.57
N ALA A 58 -6.22 -5.83 -8.90
CA ALA A 58 -4.80 -5.59 -9.13
C ALA A 58 -4.08 -5.48 -7.77
N GLU A 59 -3.98 -6.59 -7.06
CA GLU A 59 -3.01 -6.77 -5.99
C GLU A 59 -1.87 -7.61 -6.58
N MET A 60 -0.67 -7.04 -6.61
CA MET A 60 0.56 -7.61 -7.18
C MET A 60 0.83 -9.08 -6.80
N PHE A 61 0.30 -9.56 -5.66
CA PHE A 61 0.46 -10.93 -5.16
C PHE A 61 -0.87 -11.68 -4.90
N GLY A 62 -2.01 -11.19 -5.40
CA GLY A 62 -3.34 -11.61 -4.93
C GLY A 62 -3.61 -13.12 -4.97
N GLN A 63 -3.06 -13.85 -5.95
CA GLN A 63 -3.18 -15.32 -6.03
C GLN A 63 -2.40 -16.02 -4.90
N LEU A 64 -1.15 -15.58 -4.65
CA LEU A 64 -0.34 -16.11 -3.56
C LEU A 64 -0.96 -15.77 -2.21
N THR A 65 -1.39 -14.52 -2.01
CA THR A 65 -2.04 -14.08 -0.77
C THR A 65 -3.30 -14.90 -0.48
N SER A 66 -4.19 -15.06 -1.46
CA SER A 66 -5.43 -15.84 -1.27
C SER A 66 -5.19 -17.33 -1.00
N GLY A 67 -4.17 -17.94 -1.63
CA GLY A 67 -3.77 -19.31 -1.36
C GLY A 67 -3.23 -19.48 0.07
N LEU A 68 -2.46 -18.51 0.56
CA LEU A 68 -1.96 -18.51 1.94
C LEU A 68 -3.10 -18.29 2.95
N GLU A 69 -4.01 -17.35 2.71
CA GLU A 69 -5.20 -17.14 3.56
C GLU A 69 -6.04 -18.41 3.72
N SER A 70 -6.24 -19.18 2.64
CA SER A 70 -6.93 -20.47 2.69
C SER A 70 -6.26 -21.43 3.68
N ALA A 71 -4.93 -21.48 3.68
CA ALA A 71 -4.17 -22.37 4.57
C ALA A 71 -4.39 -22.02 6.04
N TRP A 72 -4.43 -20.73 6.40
CA TRP A 72 -4.56 -20.32 7.80
C TRP A 72 -6.00 -20.44 8.30
N ASN A 73 -6.98 -20.26 7.41
CA ASN A 73 -8.39 -20.44 7.74
C ASN A 73 -8.71 -21.87 8.22
N LYS A 74 -7.95 -22.87 7.74
CA LYS A 74 -8.09 -24.27 8.17
C LYS A 74 -7.57 -24.55 9.59
N LEU A 75 -6.75 -23.66 10.14
CA LEU A 75 -6.22 -23.76 11.50
C LEU A 75 -7.05 -22.95 12.52
N LYS A 76 -8.14 -22.30 12.08
CA LYS A 76 -9.04 -21.58 12.98
C LYS A 76 -9.76 -22.55 13.89
N GLY A 77 -9.51 -22.43 15.19
CA GLY A 77 -10.13 -23.28 16.23
C GLY A 77 -9.21 -24.39 16.74
N GLU A 78 -8.04 -24.58 16.13
CA GLU A 78 -7.00 -25.44 16.68
C GLU A 78 -6.32 -24.76 17.88
N GLU A 79 -5.94 -25.54 18.89
CA GLU A 79 -5.23 -25.05 20.08
C GLU A 79 -3.71 -25.19 19.95
N VAL A 80 -3.23 -26.14 19.14
CA VAL A 80 -1.81 -26.49 19.02
C VAL A 80 -1.47 -26.85 17.57
N LEU A 81 -0.28 -26.50 17.09
CA LEU A 81 0.25 -27.02 15.82
C LEU A 81 0.78 -28.44 16.02
N THR A 82 0.22 -29.41 15.30
CA THR A 82 0.60 -30.83 15.36
C THR A 82 1.02 -31.32 13.97
N LYS A 83 1.66 -32.49 13.90
CA LYS A 83 2.05 -33.07 12.61
C LYS A 83 0.84 -33.38 11.76
N GLU A 84 -0.30 -33.71 12.37
CA GLU A 84 -1.51 -34.14 11.70
C GLU A 84 -2.29 -32.94 11.15
N ASN A 85 -2.46 -31.87 11.93
CA ASN A 85 -3.28 -30.72 11.51
C ASN A 85 -2.57 -29.77 10.53
N ILE A 86 -1.24 -29.84 10.42
CA ILE A 86 -0.47 -28.95 9.52
C ILE A 86 -0.37 -29.46 8.07
N VAL A 87 -0.64 -30.74 7.82
CA VAL A 87 -0.48 -31.36 6.49
C VAL A 87 -1.31 -30.66 5.42
N GLU A 88 -2.59 -30.38 5.73
CA GLU A 88 -3.48 -29.70 4.79
C GLU A 88 -3.07 -28.24 4.53
N PRO A 89 -2.84 -27.39 5.56
CA PRO A 89 -2.28 -26.05 5.37
C PRO A 89 -0.99 -26.04 4.54
N MET A 90 -0.05 -26.95 4.80
CA MET A 90 1.20 -27.04 4.02
C MET A 90 0.95 -27.39 2.55
N ARG A 91 -0.05 -28.22 2.27
CA ARG A 91 -0.44 -28.57 0.90
C ARG A 91 -1.01 -27.36 0.15
N ASP A 92 -1.80 -26.53 0.82
CA ASP A 92 -2.34 -25.29 0.25
C ASP A 92 -1.23 -24.26 0.00
N ILE A 93 -0.31 -24.08 0.95
CA ILE A 93 0.86 -23.21 0.80
C ILE A 93 1.73 -23.67 -0.37
N ARG A 94 2.01 -24.99 -0.46
CA ARG A 94 2.74 -25.58 -1.57
C ARG A 94 2.09 -25.28 -2.92
N ARG A 95 0.76 -25.41 -2.98
CA ARG A 95 -0.02 -25.13 -4.19
C ARG A 95 0.07 -23.66 -4.58
N ALA A 96 -0.13 -22.75 -3.61
CA ALA A 96 -0.06 -21.32 -3.81
C ALA A 96 1.31 -20.88 -4.36
N LEU A 97 2.41 -21.43 -3.82
CA LEU A 97 3.76 -21.15 -4.30
C LEU A 97 4.01 -21.68 -5.72
N LEU A 98 3.47 -22.86 -6.07
CA LEU A 98 3.60 -23.40 -7.43
C LEU A 98 2.76 -22.63 -8.45
N GLU A 99 1.55 -22.20 -8.08
CA GLU A 99 0.69 -21.33 -8.90
C GLU A 99 1.34 -19.95 -9.10
N ALA A 100 2.12 -19.51 -8.11
CA ALA A 100 2.98 -18.33 -8.16
C ALA A 100 4.29 -18.51 -8.97
N ASP A 101 4.40 -19.58 -9.76
CA ASP A 101 5.56 -19.95 -10.58
C ASP A 101 6.90 -20.04 -9.82
N VAL A 102 6.86 -20.33 -8.51
CA VAL A 102 8.06 -20.65 -7.74
C VAL A 102 8.60 -22.01 -8.21
N SER A 103 9.93 -22.12 -8.34
CA SER A 103 10.53 -23.38 -8.78
C SER A 103 10.29 -24.51 -7.77
N LEU A 104 9.99 -25.71 -8.28
CA LEU A 104 9.66 -26.87 -7.45
C LEU A 104 10.73 -27.21 -6.39
N PRO A 105 12.05 -27.11 -6.67
CA PRO A 105 13.07 -27.33 -5.63
C PRO A 105 12.97 -26.33 -4.47
N VAL A 106 12.71 -25.06 -4.77
CA VAL A 106 12.55 -23.98 -3.78
C VAL A 106 11.30 -24.23 -2.94
N VAL A 107 10.17 -24.55 -3.57
CA VAL A 107 8.91 -24.86 -2.86
C VAL A 107 9.08 -26.06 -1.93
N ARG A 108 9.74 -27.14 -2.37
CA ARG A 108 9.96 -28.33 -1.54
C ARG A 108 10.77 -28.00 -0.29
N ARG A 109 11.85 -27.24 -0.42
CA ARG A 109 12.68 -26.83 0.72
C ARG A 109 11.94 -25.89 1.67
N PHE A 110 11.22 -24.93 1.12
CA PHE A 110 10.40 -24.00 1.90
C PHE A 110 9.37 -24.73 2.76
N VAL A 111 8.56 -25.60 2.14
CA VAL A 111 7.50 -26.35 2.84
C VAL A 111 8.08 -27.27 3.91
N GLN A 112 9.23 -27.91 3.63
CA GLN A 112 9.91 -28.74 4.62
C GLN A 112 10.37 -27.92 5.83
N SER A 113 11.06 -26.79 5.60
CA SER A 113 11.56 -25.91 6.66
C SER A 113 10.41 -25.34 7.52
N VAL A 114 9.32 -24.90 6.90
CA VAL A 114 8.13 -24.41 7.61
C VAL A 114 7.50 -25.53 8.44
N SER A 115 7.38 -26.74 7.90
CA SER A 115 6.81 -27.89 8.61
C SER A 115 7.64 -28.26 9.85
N ASP A 116 8.96 -28.30 9.71
CA ASP A 116 9.87 -28.64 10.79
C ASP A 116 9.84 -27.59 11.91
N GLN A 117 9.79 -26.30 11.54
CA GLN A 117 9.67 -25.20 12.50
C GLN A 117 8.30 -25.20 13.20
N ALA A 118 7.22 -25.44 12.46
CA ALA A 118 5.87 -25.40 13.03
C ALA A 118 5.59 -26.53 14.02
N VAL A 119 6.21 -27.70 13.84
CA VAL A 119 6.13 -28.82 14.80
C VAL A 119 7.16 -28.67 15.93
N GLY A 120 8.32 -28.06 15.66
CA GLY A 120 9.43 -27.91 16.61
C GLY A 120 9.30 -26.74 17.58
N VAL A 121 8.56 -25.68 17.23
CA VAL A 121 8.31 -24.53 18.12
C VAL A 121 7.24 -24.93 19.13
N GLY A 122 7.67 -25.34 20.33
CA GLY A 122 6.78 -25.62 21.45
C GLY A 122 5.80 -24.47 21.74
N LEU A 123 4.69 -24.79 22.43
CA LEU A 123 3.56 -23.87 22.63
C LEU A 123 3.99 -22.47 23.10
N VAL A 124 3.88 -21.46 22.24
CA VAL A 124 4.04 -20.07 22.67
C VAL A 124 2.73 -19.67 23.34
N ARG A 125 2.72 -19.66 24.68
CA ARG A 125 1.52 -19.33 25.47
C ARG A 125 0.94 -17.98 25.03
N GLY A 126 -0.34 -17.97 24.67
CA GLY A 126 -1.10 -16.77 24.32
C GLY A 126 -1.10 -16.37 22.84
N VAL A 127 -0.37 -17.09 21.97
CA VAL A 127 -0.41 -16.89 20.51
C VAL A 127 -1.28 -17.96 19.88
N LYS A 128 -2.21 -17.55 19.00
CA LYS A 128 -3.08 -18.51 18.31
C LYS A 128 -2.29 -19.28 17.23
N PRO A 129 -2.58 -20.58 16.99
CA PRO A 129 -1.85 -21.39 16.01
C PRO A 129 -1.81 -20.83 14.58
N ASP A 130 -2.90 -20.20 14.12
CA ASP A 130 -2.96 -19.52 12.83
C ASP A 130 -1.93 -18.38 12.75
N GLN A 131 -1.84 -17.55 13.80
CA GLN A 131 -0.87 -16.46 13.88
C GLN A 131 0.58 -16.97 14.00
N GLN A 132 0.78 -18.07 14.73
CA GLN A 132 2.09 -18.71 14.84
C GLN A 132 2.55 -19.22 13.48
N LEU A 133 1.67 -19.88 12.71
CA LEU A 133 2.01 -20.34 11.36
C LEU A 133 2.33 -19.17 10.42
N VAL A 134 1.53 -18.11 10.44
CA VAL A 134 1.78 -16.89 9.66
C VAL A 134 3.17 -16.35 9.93
N LYS A 135 3.56 -16.26 11.20
CA LYS A 135 4.90 -15.81 11.60
C LYS A 135 6.00 -16.73 11.07
N ILE A 136 5.85 -18.04 11.19
CA ILE A 136 6.86 -19.00 10.69
C ILE A 136 7.01 -18.87 9.17
N VAL A 137 5.90 -18.81 8.45
CA VAL A 137 5.89 -18.60 6.99
C VAL A 137 6.54 -17.26 6.63
N HIS A 138 6.22 -16.18 7.34
CA HIS A 138 6.84 -14.88 7.17
C HIS A 138 8.36 -14.94 7.33
N ASP A 139 8.83 -15.46 8.46
CA ASP A 139 10.25 -15.51 8.80
C ASP A 139 11.02 -16.38 7.79
N GLU A 140 10.40 -17.46 7.31
CA GLU A 140 10.99 -18.30 6.27
C GLU A 140 11.03 -17.61 4.91
N LEU A 141 9.99 -16.87 4.52
CA LEU A 141 9.99 -16.06 3.29
C LEU A 141 11.08 -15.00 3.34
N VAL A 142 11.27 -14.33 4.48
CA VAL A 142 12.33 -13.35 4.70
C VAL A 142 13.70 -13.97 4.52
N LYS A 143 13.98 -15.13 5.15
CA LYS A 143 15.24 -15.85 4.99
C LYS A 143 15.50 -16.23 3.54
N LEU A 144 14.48 -16.77 2.87
CA LEU A 144 14.57 -17.24 1.49
C LEU A 144 14.88 -16.08 0.53
N MET A 145 14.40 -14.86 0.80
CA MET A 145 14.70 -13.66 0.02
C MET A 145 16.04 -12.97 0.38
N GLY A 146 16.78 -13.47 1.36
CA GLY A 146 18.12 -12.96 1.72
C GLY A 146 18.24 -12.39 3.13
N GLY A 147 17.17 -12.39 3.91
CA GLY A 147 17.16 -11.95 5.30
C GLY A 147 17.16 -10.42 5.40
N GLU A 148 18.35 -9.85 5.40
CA GLU A 148 18.57 -8.41 5.62
C GLU A 148 18.73 -7.64 4.31
N VAL A 149 18.63 -6.31 4.42
CA VAL A 149 18.86 -5.40 3.29
C VAL A 149 20.32 -5.45 2.88
N SER A 150 20.58 -5.67 1.60
CA SER A 150 21.94 -5.64 1.04
C SER A 150 22.15 -4.37 0.22
N GLU A 151 23.09 -3.54 0.65
CA GLU A 151 23.50 -2.34 -0.07
C GLU A 151 24.42 -2.67 -1.28
N LEU A 152 24.59 -1.69 -2.16
CA LEU A 152 25.61 -1.71 -3.21
C LEU A 152 27.00 -1.59 -2.60
N VAL A 153 27.94 -2.41 -3.05
CA VAL A 153 29.34 -2.33 -2.63
C VAL A 153 30.09 -1.38 -3.55
N PHE A 154 30.80 -0.44 -2.94
CA PHE A 154 31.64 0.53 -3.65
C PHE A 154 33.11 0.16 -3.54
N ALA A 155 33.88 0.47 -4.57
CA ALA A 155 35.33 0.30 -4.55
C ALA A 155 35.97 1.27 -3.54
N LYS A 156 37.10 0.85 -2.95
CA LYS A 156 37.89 1.73 -2.07
C LYS A 156 38.47 2.95 -2.82
N SER A 157 38.71 2.79 -4.12
CA SER A 157 39.23 3.81 -5.02
C SER A 157 38.34 3.91 -6.26
N ALA A 158 37.99 5.12 -6.67
CA ALA A 158 37.18 5.37 -7.87
C ALA A 158 37.94 5.00 -9.17
N PRO A 159 37.22 4.65 -10.25
CA PRO A 159 35.77 4.45 -10.31
C PRO A 159 35.34 3.09 -9.74
N THR A 160 34.19 3.06 -9.06
CA THR A 160 33.45 1.81 -8.81
C THR A 160 32.85 1.33 -10.12
N VAL A 161 33.10 0.08 -10.51
CA VAL A 161 32.59 -0.48 -11.76
C VAL A 161 31.46 -1.46 -11.48
N ILE A 162 30.29 -1.19 -12.04
CA ILE A 162 29.09 -2.02 -11.95
C ILE A 162 28.78 -2.58 -13.34
N LEU A 163 28.83 -3.90 -13.47
CA LEU A 163 28.51 -4.63 -14.70
C LEU A 163 27.08 -5.17 -14.60
N LEU A 164 26.17 -4.72 -15.48
CA LEU A 164 24.83 -5.32 -15.56
C LEU A 164 24.84 -6.49 -16.53
N ALA A 165 24.25 -7.62 -16.10
CA ALA A 165 24.07 -8.82 -16.92
C ALA A 165 22.62 -9.32 -16.82
N GLY A 166 22.18 -10.13 -17.78
CA GLY A 166 20.86 -10.76 -17.74
C GLY A 166 20.27 -11.05 -19.13
N LEU A 167 19.06 -11.61 -19.14
CA LEU A 167 18.37 -11.99 -20.37
C LEU A 167 18.02 -10.78 -21.24
N GLN A 168 17.66 -11.03 -22.49
CA GLN A 168 17.03 -10.02 -23.34
C GLN A 168 15.64 -9.65 -22.81
N GLY A 169 15.25 -8.37 -22.91
CA GLY A 169 13.89 -7.92 -22.56
C GLY A 169 13.59 -7.75 -21.05
N VAL A 170 14.54 -8.03 -20.17
CA VAL A 170 14.38 -7.85 -18.70
C VAL A 170 14.56 -6.40 -18.23
N GLY A 171 14.90 -5.48 -19.14
CA GLY A 171 15.02 -4.05 -18.85
C GLY A 171 16.42 -3.56 -18.44
N LYS A 172 17.51 -4.25 -18.82
CA LYS A 172 18.91 -3.86 -18.48
C LYS A 172 19.25 -2.41 -18.81
N THR A 173 19.05 -1.98 -20.06
CA THR A 173 19.30 -0.59 -20.51
C THR A 173 18.52 0.43 -19.69
N THR A 174 17.25 0.14 -19.39
CA THR A 174 16.41 1.00 -18.54
C THR A 174 16.91 1.03 -17.09
N VAL A 175 17.34 -0.13 -16.56
CA VAL A 175 17.91 -0.25 -15.20
C VAL A 175 19.24 0.48 -15.11
N CYS A 176 20.09 0.50 -16.15
CA CYS A 176 21.32 1.29 -16.18
C CYS A 176 21.03 2.77 -15.91
N ALA A 177 20.07 3.35 -16.63
CA ALA A 177 19.70 4.75 -16.46
C ALA A 177 19.05 5.03 -15.09
N LYS A 178 18.16 4.14 -14.62
CA LYS A 178 17.57 4.23 -13.28
C LYS A 178 18.62 4.14 -12.17
N LEU A 179 19.58 3.24 -12.31
CA LEU A 179 20.67 3.06 -11.35
C LEU A 179 21.58 4.28 -11.33
N ALA A 180 21.92 4.85 -12.49
CA ALA A 180 22.67 6.09 -12.57
C ALA A 180 21.93 7.25 -11.90
N ASN A 181 20.62 7.38 -12.14
CA ASN A 181 19.79 8.40 -11.49
C ASN A 181 19.73 8.19 -9.96
N TYR A 182 19.57 6.95 -9.51
CA TYR A 182 19.56 6.57 -8.10
C TYR A 182 20.88 6.96 -7.40
N LEU A 183 22.02 6.63 -8.01
CA LEU A 183 23.35 6.96 -7.48
C LEU A 183 23.65 8.47 -7.55
N LYS A 184 23.19 9.16 -8.60
CA LYS A 184 23.29 10.62 -8.73
C LYS A 184 22.54 11.34 -7.61
N LYS A 185 21.36 10.86 -7.21
CA LYS A 185 20.62 11.38 -6.05
C LYS A 185 21.37 11.18 -4.73
N GLN A 186 22.25 10.20 -4.65
CA GLN A 186 23.17 9.99 -3.52
C GLN A 186 24.46 10.83 -3.62
N GLY A 187 24.55 11.75 -4.58
CA GLY A 187 25.68 12.64 -4.76
C GLY A 187 26.88 12.02 -5.49
N LYS A 188 26.73 10.87 -6.14
CA LYS A 188 27.80 10.23 -6.93
C LYS A 188 27.80 10.71 -8.38
N SER A 189 28.97 11.04 -8.90
CA SER A 189 29.15 11.23 -10.34
C SER A 189 29.11 9.87 -11.05
N CYS A 190 28.31 9.77 -12.11
CA CYS A 190 28.10 8.52 -12.83
C CYS A 190 28.47 8.67 -14.31
N MET A 191 28.84 7.57 -14.95
CA MET A 191 28.96 7.46 -16.40
C MET A 191 28.44 6.10 -16.85
N LEU A 192 27.70 6.08 -17.95
CA LEU A 192 27.20 4.85 -18.59
C LEU A 192 28.15 4.43 -19.71
N ILE A 193 28.32 3.13 -19.92
CA ILE A 193 29.03 2.57 -21.06
C ILE A 193 28.07 1.70 -21.87
N ALA A 194 27.93 1.99 -23.16
CA ALA A 194 27.08 1.25 -24.08
C ALA A 194 27.79 0.00 -24.62
N GLY A 195 27.63 -1.14 -23.94
CA GLY A 195 28.19 -2.43 -24.37
C GLY A 195 27.21 -3.35 -25.11
N ASP A 196 25.95 -2.94 -25.33
CA ASP A 196 24.99 -3.66 -26.19
C ASP A 196 25.09 -3.16 -27.64
N VAL A 197 26.06 -3.71 -28.38
CA VAL A 197 26.29 -3.36 -29.79
C VAL A 197 25.43 -4.18 -30.77
N TYR A 198 24.76 -5.22 -30.29
CA TYR A 198 24.03 -6.16 -31.14
C TYR A 198 22.56 -5.78 -31.31
N ARG A 199 21.96 -5.20 -30.27
CA ARG A 199 20.55 -4.82 -30.32
C ARG A 199 20.38 -3.51 -31.11
N PRO A 200 19.48 -3.48 -32.12
CA PRO A 200 19.21 -2.26 -32.87
C PRO A 200 18.77 -1.10 -31.96
N ALA A 201 19.36 0.07 -32.18
CA ALA A 201 19.10 1.30 -31.43
C ALA A 201 19.33 1.20 -29.90
N ALA A 202 20.01 0.17 -29.39
CA ALA A 202 20.26 0.06 -27.94
C ALA A 202 21.23 1.14 -27.45
N ILE A 203 22.23 1.48 -28.26
CA ILE A 203 23.15 2.59 -28.00
C ILE A 203 22.37 3.90 -27.94
N ASP A 204 21.59 4.21 -28.98
CA ASP A 204 20.79 5.44 -29.05
C ASP A 204 19.78 5.52 -27.89
N GLN A 205 19.14 4.38 -27.57
CA GLN A 205 18.26 4.27 -26.41
C GLN A 205 19.00 4.64 -25.13
N LEU A 206 20.20 4.08 -24.89
CA LEU A 206 20.98 4.38 -23.69
C LEU A 206 21.41 5.85 -23.64
N VAL A 207 21.78 6.44 -24.78
CA VAL A 207 22.14 7.87 -24.89
C VAL A 207 20.95 8.75 -24.50
N ILE A 208 19.77 8.53 -25.09
CA ILE A 208 18.55 9.29 -24.75
C ILE A 208 18.22 9.16 -23.26
N LEU A 209 18.32 7.95 -22.71
CA LEU A 209 18.08 7.71 -21.29
C LEU A 209 19.12 8.41 -20.40
N GLY A 210 20.39 8.42 -20.80
CA GLY A 210 21.48 9.12 -20.14
C GLY A 210 21.27 10.63 -20.12
N GLU A 211 20.87 11.22 -21.25
CA GLU A 211 20.51 12.64 -21.35
C GLU A 211 19.33 12.99 -20.43
N GLN A 212 18.29 12.15 -20.41
CA GLN A 212 17.12 12.34 -19.57
C GLN A 212 17.46 12.42 -18.06
N VAL A 213 18.46 11.67 -17.60
CA VAL A 213 18.92 11.69 -16.20
C VAL A 213 20.13 12.60 -15.99
N GLY A 214 20.63 13.23 -17.06
CA GLY A 214 21.82 14.09 -17.06
C GLY A 214 23.08 13.34 -16.65
N VAL A 215 23.34 12.17 -17.25
CA VAL A 215 24.50 11.31 -17.02
C VAL A 215 25.17 11.03 -18.37
N PRO A 216 26.49 11.25 -18.50
CA PRO A 216 27.21 11.00 -19.76
C PRO A 216 27.22 9.52 -20.12
N VAL A 217 27.12 9.24 -21.43
CA VAL A 217 27.18 7.88 -22.00
C VAL A 217 28.39 7.79 -22.93
N TYR A 218 29.25 6.79 -22.71
CA TYR A 218 30.36 6.45 -23.59
C TYR A 218 29.94 5.38 -24.60
N THR A 219 30.24 5.62 -25.88
CA THR A 219 29.91 4.74 -27.01
C THR A 219 30.95 4.90 -28.13
N GLU A 220 31.18 3.83 -28.90
CA GLU A 220 32.03 3.81 -30.10
C GLU A 220 31.29 3.21 -31.31
N GLY A 221 29.94 3.24 -31.29
CA GLY A 221 29.11 2.64 -32.33
C GLY A 221 29.03 1.12 -32.27
N THR A 222 28.66 0.48 -33.39
CA THR A 222 28.38 -0.97 -33.45
C THR A 222 29.54 -1.81 -33.98
N ASP A 223 30.54 -1.19 -34.62
CA ASP A 223 31.62 -1.91 -35.31
C ASP A 223 32.77 -2.32 -34.38
N VAL A 224 32.76 -1.82 -33.15
CA VAL A 224 33.80 -2.06 -32.14
C VAL A 224 33.33 -3.15 -31.18
N LYS A 225 34.23 -4.06 -30.80
CA LYS A 225 33.89 -5.12 -29.86
C LYS A 225 33.54 -4.55 -28.47
N PRO A 226 32.50 -5.06 -27.79
CA PRO A 226 32.10 -4.69 -26.42
C PRO A 226 33.25 -4.62 -25.41
N SER A 227 34.20 -5.56 -25.48
CA SER A 227 35.39 -5.60 -24.62
C SER A 227 36.29 -4.37 -24.78
N GLU A 228 36.41 -3.85 -26.00
CA GLU A 228 37.20 -2.65 -26.28
C GLU A 228 36.47 -1.38 -25.87
N ILE A 229 35.15 -1.31 -26.11
CA ILE A 229 34.29 -0.20 -25.66
C ILE A 229 34.36 -0.10 -24.14
N ALA A 230 34.23 -1.22 -23.43
CA ALA A 230 34.35 -1.30 -21.99
C ALA A 230 35.71 -0.79 -21.48
N ARG A 231 36.81 -1.21 -22.11
CA ARG A 231 38.18 -0.79 -21.77
C ARG A 231 38.39 0.71 -21.96
N LYS A 232 38.02 1.24 -23.13
CA LYS A 232 38.20 2.67 -23.44
C LYS A 232 37.28 3.54 -22.59
N GLY A 233 36.03 3.14 -22.40
CA GLY A 233 35.07 3.84 -21.54
C GLY A 233 35.54 3.90 -20.09
N LEU A 234 36.09 2.80 -19.55
CA LEU A 234 36.67 2.82 -18.21
C LEU A 234 37.87 3.79 -18.11
N SER A 235 38.71 3.85 -19.15
CA SER A 235 39.83 4.80 -19.22
C SER A 235 39.33 6.25 -19.25
N GLU A 236 38.27 6.54 -20.00
CA GLU A 236 37.66 7.86 -20.05
C GLU A 236 37.05 8.27 -18.69
N ALA A 237 36.36 7.37 -18.01
CA ALA A 237 35.80 7.63 -16.69
C ALA A 237 36.89 7.98 -15.67
N LYS A 238 38.03 7.28 -15.72
CA LYS A 238 39.21 7.59 -14.90
C LYS A 238 39.76 8.99 -15.20
N LYS A 239 39.87 9.37 -16.48
CA LYS A 239 40.32 10.73 -16.88
C LYS A 239 39.36 11.82 -16.41
N LYS A 240 38.06 11.55 -16.40
CA LYS A 240 37.00 12.47 -15.96
C LYS A 240 36.74 12.44 -14.44
N ASN A 241 37.50 11.65 -13.67
CA ASN A 241 37.31 11.46 -12.23
C ASN A 241 35.88 11.08 -11.84
N ILE A 242 35.27 10.17 -12.61
CA ILE A 242 33.92 9.65 -12.33
C ILE A 242 33.95 8.68 -11.15
N ASP A 243 32.98 8.78 -10.24
CA ASP A 243 32.88 7.92 -9.05
C ASP A 243 32.39 6.51 -9.40
N VAL A 244 31.37 6.41 -10.27
CA VAL A 244 30.72 5.15 -10.62
C VAL A 244 30.54 5.00 -12.13
N VAL A 245 30.97 3.85 -12.65
CA VAL A 245 30.78 3.44 -14.04
C VAL A 245 29.79 2.29 -14.07
N ILE A 246 28.73 2.43 -14.87
CA ILE A 246 27.73 1.39 -15.08
C ILE A 246 27.81 0.93 -16.53
N VAL A 247 27.97 -0.38 -16.74
CA VAL A 247 28.13 -0.97 -18.07
C VAL A 247 26.85 -1.71 -18.44
N ASP A 248 26.17 -1.24 -19.49
CA ASP A 248 25.07 -1.97 -20.11
C ASP A 248 25.64 -3.05 -21.04
N THR A 249 25.16 -4.28 -20.93
CA THR A 249 25.61 -5.38 -21.78
C THR A 249 24.46 -5.94 -22.59
N ALA A 250 24.77 -6.56 -23.72
CA ALA A 250 23.76 -7.24 -24.53
C ALA A 250 22.97 -8.28 -23.72
N GLY A 251 21.66 -8.32 -23.97
CA GLY A 251 20.80 -9.37 -23.44
C GLY A 251 21.14 -10.72 -24.04
N ARG A 252 21.38 -11.71 -23.18
CA ARG A 252 21.78 -13.04 -23.63
C ARG A 252 20.61 -14.01 -23.61
N LEU A 253 20.55 -14.90 -24.58
CA LEU A 253 19.80 -16.15 -24.48
C LEU A 253 20.70 -17.15 -23.75
N GLN A 254 20.14 -18.00 -22.86
CA GLN A 254 20.90 -18.96 -22.05
C GLN A 254 21.67 -20.03 -22.85
N ILE A 255 21.66 -19.95 -24.19
CA ILE A 255 22.13 -20.99 -25.10
C ILE A 255 23.32 -20.51 -25.96
N ASP A 256 23.62 -19.20 -26.00
CA ASP A 256 24.72 -18.68 -26.82
C ASP A 256 26.05 -18.63 -26.06
N LYS A 257 26.90 -19.63 -26.30
CA LYS A 257 28.27 -19.72 -25.74
C LYS A 257 29.16 -18.57 -26.19
N GLY A 258 29.06 -18.15 -27.46
CA GLY A 258 29.93 -17.11 -28.02
C GLY A 258 29.69 -15.77 -27.34
N MET A 259 28.42 -15.42 -27.12
CA MET A 259 28.09 -14.25 -26.31
C MET A 259 28.65 -14.43 -24.89
N MET A 260 28.40 -15.56 -24.21
CA MET A 260 28.88 -15.81 -22.83
C MET A 260 30.38 -15.58 -22.65
N ASP A 261 31.18 -16.04 -23.59
CA ASP A 261 32.62 -15.83 -23.57
C ASP A 261 33.00 -14.36 -23.71
N GLU A 262 32.28 -13.59 -24.54
CA GLU A 262 32.50 -12.15 -24.63
C GLU A 262 32.17 -11.39 -23.32
N LEU A 263 31.16 -11.82 -22.55
CA LEU A 263 30.91 -11.21 -21.23
C LEU A 263 31.98 -11.58 -20.23
N LYS A 264 32.56 -12.78 -20.32
CA LYS A 264 33.73 -13.14 -19.53
C LYS A 264 34.91 -12.23 -19.88
N ASP A 265 35.13 -11.95 -21.17
CA ASP A 265 36.18 -11.04 -21.62
C ASP A 265 35.96 -9.61 -21.09
N VAL A 266 34.74 -9.09 -21.22
CA VAL A 266 34.35 -7.77 -20.68
C VAL A 266 34.57 -7.73 -19.16
N LYS A 267 34.12 -8.76 -18.44
CA LYS A 267 34.29 -8.87 -16.98
C LYS A 267 35.77 -8.89 -16.60
N LEU A 268 36.59 -9.66 -17.31
CA LEU A 268 38.02 -9.82 -17.03
C LEU A 268 38.77 -8.49 -17.23
N ILE A 269 38.44 -7.75 -18.28
CA ILE A 269 39.03 -6.44 -18.57
C ILE A 269 38.61 -5.38 -17.54
N LEU A 270 37.33 -5.38 -17.16
CA LEU A 270 36.77 -4.38 -16.25
C LEU A 270 37.11 -4.62 -14.78
N ASN A 271 37.30 -5.90 -14.40
CA ASN A 271 37.40 -6.35 -13.01
C ASN A 271 36.36 -5.67 -12.10
N PRO A 272 35.05 -5.86 -12.37
CA PRO A 272 34.00 -5.06 -11.77
C PRO A 272 33.86 -5.32 -10.26
N THR A 273 33.59 -4.26 -9.50
CA THR A 273 33.26 -4.34 -8.07
C THR A 273 31.96 -5.11 -7.86
N GLU A 274 30.99 -4.87 -8.73
CA GLU A 274 29.67 -5.50 -8.69
C GLU A 274 29.32 -6.06 -10.07
N VAL A 275 28.83 -7.29 -10.09
CA VAL A 275 28.17 -7.90 -11.25
C VAL A 275 26.72 -8.15 -10.85
N LEU A 276 25.82 -7.30 -11.33
CA LEU A 276 24.41 -7.32 -10.96
C LEU A 276 23.60 -8.02 -12.05
N LEU A 277 22.93 -9.10 -11.67
CA LEU A 277 22.01 -9.82 -12.55
C LEU A 277 20.65 -9.13 -12.53
N VAL A 278 20.22 -8.63 -13.68
CA VAL A 278 18.87 -8.08 -13.87
C VAL A 278 17.92 -9.22 -14.22
N VAL A 279 16.91 -9.43 -13.38
CA VAL A 279 15.90 -10.48 -13.54
C VAL A 279 14.52 -9.84 -13.54
N ASP A 280 13.69 -10.24 -14.50
CA ASP A 280 12.30 -9.81 -14.55
C ASP A 280 11.49 -10.57 -13.49
N ALA A 281 10.73 -9.86 -12.65
CA ALA A 281 9.90 -10.46 -11.62
C ALA A 281 8.80 -11.38 -12.16
N MET A 282 8.42 -11.22 -13.44
CA MET A 282 7.51 -12.12 -14.15
C MET A 282 8.17 -13.44 -14.57
N THR A 283 9.50 -13.50 -14.56
CA THR A 283 10.22 -14.73 -14.90
C THR A 283 10.02 -15.74 -13.77
N GLY A 284 9.17 -16.74 -14.00
CA GLY A 284 8.85 -17.77 -13.03
C GLY A 284 9.98 -18.78 -12.84
N GLN A 285 9.69 -20.06 -13.08
CA GLN A 285 10.63 -21.15 -12.82
C GLN A 285 11.95 -21.04 -13.60
N GLU A 286 11.94 -20.41 -14.78
CA GLU A 286 13.14 -20.19 -15.60
C GLU A 286 14.17 -19.27 -14.92
N ALA A 287 13.76 -18.43 -13.97
CA ALA A 287 14.67 -17.56 -13.23
C ALA A 287 15.71 -18.36 -12.44
N ALA A 288 15.33 -19.52 -11.90
CA ALA A 288 16.26 -20.39 -11.17
C ALA A 288 17.39 -20.90 -12.08
N ALA A 289 17.04 -21.43 -13.25
CA ALA A 289 18.03 -21.90 -14.22
C ALA A 289 18.93 -20.76 -14.71
N LEU A 290 18.33 -19.59 -15.00
CA LEU A 290 19.05 -18.39 -15.41
C LEU A 290 20.11 -17.99 -14.38
N VAL A 291 19.66 -17.80 -13.15
CA VAL A 291 20.49 -17.36 -12.04
C VAL A 291 21.62 -18.36 -11.80
N THR A 292 21.33 -19.67 -11.88
CA THR A 292 22.35 -20.73 -11.78
C THR A 292 23.44 -20.54 -12.83
N THR A 293 23.05 -20.49 -14.10
CA THR A 293 23.99 -20.41 -15.23
C THR A 293 24.85 -19.15 -15.14
N PHE A 294 24.26 -17.99 -14.90
CA PHE A 294 25.01 -16.74 -14.77
C PHE A 294 25.93 -16.73 -13.54
N ASN A 295 25.50 -17.31 -12.43
CA ASN A 295 26.34 -17.39 -11.24
C ASN A 295 27.53 -18.32 -11.44
N LEU A 296 27.37 -19.44 -12.16
CA LEU A 296 28.47 -20.37 -12.44
C LEU A 296 29.44 -19.84 -13.50
N GLU A 297 28.91 -19.31 -14.61
CA GLU A 297 29.73 -18.94 -15.77
C GLU A 297 30.39 -17.55 -15.61
N ILE A 298 29.65 -16.60 -15.03
CA ILE A 298 30.11 -15.21 -14.90
C ILE A 298 30.49 -14.93 -13.46
N GLY A 299 29.72 -15.39 -12.48
CA GLY A 299 29.92 -15.05 -11.07
C GLY A 299 29.30 -13.69 -10.74
N ILE A 300 28.09 -13.72 -10.20
CA ILE A 300 27.30 -12.53 -9.84
C ILE A 300 27.52 -12.17 -8.36
N THR A 301 27.38 -10.89 -8.02
CA THR A 301 27.51 -10.38 -6.65
C THR A 301 26.17 -10.04 -6.02
N GLY A 302 25.17 -9.74 -6.84
CA GLY A 302 23.80 -9.49 -6.44
C GLY A 302 22.86 -9.46 -7.63
N ALA A 303 21.58 -9.18 -7.36
CA ALA A 303 20.56 -9.07 -8.39
C ALA A 303 19.72 -7.80 -8.26
N ILE A 304 19.11 -7.40 -9.37
CA ILE A 304 18.09 -6.36 -9.46
C ILE A 304 16.83 -7.01 -10.04
N LEU A 305 15.71 -6.89 -9.33
CA LEU A 305 14.42 -7.34 -9.87
C LEU A 305 13.71 -6.20 -10.58
N THR A 306 13.19 -6.43 -11.78
CA THR A 306 12.43 -5.45 -12.55
C THR A 306 10.96 -5.83 -12.67
N LYS A 307 10.12 -4.88 -13.09
CA LYS A 307 8.68 -5.07 -13.38
C LYS A 307 7.89 -5.64 -12.20
N LEU A 308 8.26 -5.28 -10.97
CA LEU A 308 7.51 -5.70 -9.78
C LEU A 308 6.12 -5.06 -9.73
N ASP A 309 5.89 -3.94 -10.40
CA ASP A 309 4.56 -3.33 -10.53
C ASP A 309 3.58 -4.10 -11.42
N GLY A 310 4.05 -5.06 -12.21
CA GLY A 310 3.18 -5.94 -12.99
C GLY A 310 2.42 -6.96 -12.13
N ASP A 311 1.59 -7.78 -12.79
CA ASP A 311 0.98 -9.00 -12.22
C ASP A 311 2.06 -10.07 -12.01
N SER A 312 3.02 -9.75 -11.14
CA SER A 312 4.23 -10.52 -10.93
C SER A 312 3.98 -11.53 -9.82
N ARG A 313 4.09 -12.80 -10.17
CA ARG A 313 3.80 -13.91 -9.25
C ARG A 313 4.80 -14.05 -8.09
N GLY A 314 5.87 -13.25 -8.06
CA GLY A 314 6.87 -13.26 -6.96
C GLY A 314 7.89 -14.40 -7.00
N GLY A 315 7.69 -15.41 -7.85
CA GLY A 315 8.56 -16.59 -7.93
C GLY A 315 10.02 -16.30 -8.27
N ALA A 316 10.28 -15.24 -9.04
CA ALA A 316 11.63 -14.80 -9.36
C ALA A 316 12.42 -14.40 -8.09
N ALA A 317 11.80 -13.60 -7.21
CA ALA A 317 12.43 -13.06 -6.02
C ALA A 317 12.86 -14.17 -5.05
N LEU A 318 12.00 -15.18 -4.90
CA LEU A 318 12.26 -16.36 -4.09
C LEU A 318 13.36 -17.25 -4.72
N SER A 319 13.46 -17.28 -6.05
CA SER A 319 14.41 -18.17 -6.72
C SER A 319 15.84 -17.62 -6.76
N VAL A 320 16.05 -16.31 -6.80
CA VAL A 320 17.40 -15.73 -6.99
C VAL A 320 18.35 -16.10 -5.85
N LYS A 321 17.98 -15.77 -4.61
CA LYS A 321 18.85 -15.96 -3.45
C LYS A 321 19.07 -17.44 -3.15
N GLU A 322 18.01 -18.23 -3.22
CA GLU A 322 18.04 -19.65 -2.91
C GLU A 322 18.94 -20.45 -3.86
N VAL A 323 19.10 -19.98 -5.09
CA VAL A 323 19.89 -20.68 -6.11
C VAL A 323 21.32 -20.14 -6.21
N SER A 324 21.51 -18.81 -6.17
CA SER A 324 22.85 -18.22 -6.29
C SER A 324 23.57 -18.02 -4.96
N GLY A 325 22.84 -18.02 -3.84
CA GLY A 325 23.32 -17.53 -2.55
C GLY A 325 23.52 -16.01 -2.50
N LYS A 326 23.23 -15.26 -3.58
CA LYS A 326 23.47 -13.82 -3.68
C LYS A 326 22.22 -13.00 -3.37
N PRO A 327 22.36 -11.84 -2.71
CA PRO A 327 21.21 -11.02 -2.33
C PRO A 327 20.61 -10.27 -3.52
N ILE A 328 19.32 -9.96 -3.42
CA ILE A 328 18.69 -8.94 -4.25
C ILE A 328 18.98 -7.59 -3.59
N LYS A 329 19.54 -6.65 -4.36
CA LYS A 329 19.97 -5.35 -3.83
C LYS A 329 18.96 -4.25 -4.08
N LEU A 330 18.38 -4.26 -5.29
CA LEU A 330 17.48 -3.22 -5.76
C LEU A 330 16.26 -3.83 -6.45
N VAL A 331 15.19 -3.05 -6.49
CA VAL A 331 13.93 -3.41 -7.15
C VAL A 331 13.38 -2.26 -7.97
N GLY A 332 12.96 -2.56 -9.20
CA GLY A 332 12.28 -1.66 -10.11
C GLY A 332 10.76 -1.84 -10.00
N ARG A 333 10.04 -0.79 -9.58
CA ARG A 333 8.58 -0.78 -9.34
C ARG A 333 7.78 0.03 -10.36
N GLY A 334 8.33 0.28 -11.53
CA GLY A 334 7.65 1.08 -12.54
C GLY A 334 8.59 1.48 -13.65
N GLU A 335 8.03 2.19 -14.63
CA GLU A 335 8.75 2.61 -15.83
C GLU A 335 9.53 3.92 -15.65
N ARG A 336 9.20 4.76 -14.66
CA ARG A 336 9.81 6.09 -14.50
C ARG A 336 11.25 5.98 -14.00
N MET A 337 12.08 6.98 -14.29
CA MET A 337 13.49 7.00 -13.89
C MET A 337 13.72 7.00 -12.37
N GLU A 338 12.69 7.36 -11.59
CA GLU A 338 12.75 7.34 -10.13
C GLU A 338 12.30 6.00 -9.52
N ASP A 339 11.74 5.09 -10.31
CA ASP A 339 11.09 3.86 -9.81
C ASP A 339 12.09 2.73 -9.52
N LEU A 340 13.26 3.05 -8.95
CA LEU A 340 14.27 2.10 -8.49
C LEU A 340 14.56 2.38 -7.01
N GLU A 341 14.44 1.34 -6.18
CA GLU A 341 14.55 1.44 -4.73
C GLU A 341 15.29 0.22 -4.13
N PRO A 342 15.81 0.34 -2.89
CA PRO A 342 16.40 -0.79 -2.18
C PRO A 342 15.42 -1.93 -1.98
N PHE A 343 15.92 -3.16 -2.04
CA PHE A 343 15.14 -4.34 -1.74
C PHE A 343 15.06 -4.58 -0.23
N TYR A 344 13.84 -4.66 0.30
CA TYR A 344 13.58 -4.97 1.70
C TYR A 344 12.87 -6.33 1.80
N PRO A 345 13.59 -7.43 2.12
CA PRO A 345 13.01 -8.77 2.20
C PRO A 345 11.81 -8.86 3.16
N ASN A 346 11.90 -8.21 4.33
CA ASN A 346 10.83 -8.15 5.33
C ASN A 346 9.54 -7.51 4.77
N ARG A 347 9.65 -6.39 4.06
CA ARG A 347 8.49 -5.74 3.44
C ARG A 347 7.90 -6.58 2.33
N MET A 348 8.74 -7.25 1.54
CA MET A 348 8.28 -8.14 0.48
C MET A 348 7.52 -9.33 1.05
N ALA A 349 8.02 -9.95 2.13
CA ALA A 349 7.34 -11.05 2.80
C ALA A 349 5.99 -10.62 3.38
N GLY A 350 5.96 -9.46 4.05
CA GLY A 350 4.71 -8.87 4.54
C GLY A 350 3.69 -8.64 3.43
N ARG A 351 4.10 -8.14 2.26
CA ARG A 351 3.21 -7.94 1.11
C ARG A 351 2.69 -9.24 0.50
N ILE A 352 3.55 -10.25 0.37
CA ILE A 352 3.16 -11.59 -0.08
C ILE A 352 2.05 -12.15 0.82
N LEU A 353 2.18 -11.96 2.13
CA LEU A 353 1.20 -12.40 3.13
C LEU A 353 -0.03 -11.49 3.26
N GLY A 354 -0.17 -10.44 2.45
CA GLY A 354 -1.29 -9.49 2.57
C GLY A 354 -1.24 -8.64 3.86
N MET A 355 -0.08 -8.59 4.53
CA MET A 355 0.18 -7.83 5.76
C MET A 355 0.94 -6.52 5.54
N GLY A 356 1.34 -6.18 4.31
CA GLY A 356 1.90 -4.87 3.93
C GLY A 356 0.78 -3.92 3.45
N ASP A 357 0.73 -2.62 3.76
CA ASP A 357 1.79 -1.63 3.99
C ASP A 357 1.29 -0.51 4.94
N VAL A 358 1.58 -0.61 6.24
CA VAL A 358 1.46 0.56 7.15
C VAL A 358 2.80 1.28 7.30
N LEU A 359 3.92 0.54 7.38
CA LEU A 359 5.26 1.11 7.59
C LEU A 359 5.80 1.83 6.34
N SER A 360 5.67 1.25 5.15
CA SER A 360 6.09 1.92 3.90
C SER A 360 5.27 3.18 3.61
N PHE A 361 4.02 3.22 4.09
CA PHE A 361 3.17 4.40 4.01
C PHE A 361 3.70 5.53 4.91
N VAL A 362 4.07 5.22 6.15
CA VAL A 362 4.63 6.19 7.09
C VAL A 362 5.94 6.78 6.57
N GLU A 363 6.83 5.96 6.01
CA GLU A 363 8.11 6.43 5.47
C GLU A 363 7.96 7.26 4.21
N LYS A 364 7.10 6.84 3.27
CA LYS A 364 6.84 7.62 2.05
C LYS A 364 6.04 8.89 2.35
N ALA A 365 5.19 8.87 3.38
CA ALA A 365 4.59 10.08 3.94
C ALA A 365 5.66 10.99 4.55
N GLN A 366 6.63 10.44 5.29
CA GLN A 366 7.76 11.20 5.85
C GLN A 366 8.71 11.78 4.78
N GLU A 367 8.98 11.07 3.68
CA GLU A 367 9.80 11.59 2.57
C GLU A 367 9.13 12.75 1.83
N VAL A 368 7.80 12.70 1.68
CA VAL A 368 7.01 13.74 1.01
C VAL A 368 6.72 14.90 1.96
N MET A 369 6.58 14.63 3.26
CA MET A 369 6.43 15.63 4.31
C MET A 369 7.81 16.13 4.75
N ARG A 370 8.34 17.15 4.05
CA ARG A 370 9.52 17.88 4.53
C ARG A 370 9.26 18.39 5.94
N GLN A 371 10.23 18.24 6.84
CA GLN A 371 10.11 18.60 8.26
C GLN A 371 9.68 20.06 8.49
N GLU A 372 9.98 20.96 7.54
CA GLU A 372 9.58 22.38 7.59
C GLU A 372 8.05 22.58 7.45
N ASP A 373 7.35 21.78 6.64
CA ASP A 373 5.90 21.91 6.44
C ASP A 373 5.09 21.39 7.65
N ALA A 374 5.66 20.45 8.42
CA ALA A 374 4.97 19.80 9.53
C ALA A 374 4.80 20.72 10.75
N GLU A 375 5.81 21.54 11.05
CA GLU A 375 5.77 22.48 12.18
C GLU A 375 4.83 23.68 11.92
N GLU A 376 4.85 24.23 10.70
CA GLU A 376 3.91 25.27 10.29
C GLU A 376 2.47 24.74 10.28
N LEU A 377 2.25 23.54 9.74
CA LEU A 377 0.95 22.89 9.75
C LEU A 377 0.47 22.65 11.19
N LYS A 378 1.34 22.15 12.08
CA LYS A 378 1.03 22.00 13.51
C LYS A 378 0.60 23.33 14.13
N LYS A 379 1.37 24.41 13.92
CA LYS A 379 1.06 25.75 14.45
C LYS A 379 -0.25 26.33 13.90
N LYS A 380 -0.57 26.07 12.63
CA LYS A 380 -1.82 26.50 11.99
C LYS A 380 -3.04 25.70 12.44
N ILE A 381 -2.89 24.39 12.65
CA ILE A 381 -3.95 23.56 13.22
C ILE A 381 -4.21 23.97 14.68
N MET A 382 -3.15 24.25 15.46
CA MET A 382 -3.27 24.75 16.83
C MET A 382 -3.94 26.13 16.93
N SER A 383 -3.72 27.01 15.94
CA SER A 383 -4.33 28.35 15.91
C SER A 383 -5.72 28.40 15.26
N ALA A 384 -6.29 27.25 14.84
CA ALA A 384 -7.56 27.13 14.12
C ALA A 384 -7.65 27.94 12.80
N ASN A 385 -6.51 28.41 12.28
CA ASN A 385 -6.41 29.24 11.07
C ASN A 385 -6.24 28.40 9.79
N PHE A 386 -6.82 27.20 9.74
CA PHE A 386 -6.69 26.31 8.58
C PHE A 386 -7.57 26.81 7.43
N ASP A 387 -6.99 27.27 6.34
CA ASP A 387 -7.69 27.99 5.27
C ASP A 387 -7.81 27.17 3.95
N PHE A 388 -8.36 27.76 2.88
CA PHE A 388 -8.49 27.07 1.59
C PHE A 388 -7.15 26.89 0.86
N ASN A 389 -6.14 27.72 1.14
CA ASN A 389 -4.81 27.56 0.56
C ASN A 389 -4.12 26.32 1.15
N ASP A 390 -4.27 26.12 2.45
CA ASP A 390 -3.76 24.94 3.14
C ASP A 390 -4.53 23.68 2.69
N PHE A 391 -5.84 23.77 2.51
CA PHE A 391 -6.65 22.69 1.93
C PHE A 391 -6.16 22.28 0.53
N LEU A 392 -5.87 23.25 -0.35
CA LEU A 392 -5.33 22.98 -1.69
C LEU A 392 -3.94 22.35 -1.62
N LYS A 393 -3.04 22.87 -0.78
CA LYS A 393 -1.69 22.32 -0.59
C LYS A 393 -1.75 20.85 -0.19
N GLN A 394 -2.59 20.51 0.80
CA GLN A 394 -2.75 19.14 1.29
C GLN A 394 -3.40 18.23 0.24
N THR A 395 -4.44 18.71 -0.44
CA THR A 395 -5.13 17.94 -1.49
C THR A 395 -4.19 17.65 -2.67
N ARG A 396 -3.37 18.62 -3.07
CA ARG A 396 -2.34 18.46 -4.11
C ARG A 396 -1.22 17.52 -3.68
N ALA A 397 -0.82 17.55 -2.40
CA ALA A 397 0.16 16.61 -1.86
C ALA A 397 -0.37 15.16 -1.93
N VAL A 398 -1.62 14.94 -1.52
CA VAL A 398 -2.29 13.63 -1.64
C VAL A 398 -2.45 13.20 -3.10
N ALA A 399 -2.78 14.12 -4.01
CA ALA A 399 -2.85 13.83 -5.44
C ALA A 399 -1.47 13.48 -6.05
N LYS A 400 -0.38 14.12 -5.59
CA LYS A 400 1.00 13.82 -5.99
C LYS A 400 1.48 12.44 -5.51
N MET A 401 0.95 11.92 -4.41
CA MET A 401 1.23 10.55 -3.93
C MET A 401 0.67 9.46 -4.87
N GLY A 402 -0.13 9.83 -5.88
CA GLY A 402 -0.69 8.90 -6.88
C GLY A 402 -1.99 8.24 -6.41
N SER A 403 -2.77 7.72 -7.37
CA SER A 403 -4.19 7.35 -7.22
C SER A 403 -4.55 6.84 -5.83
N MET A 404 -5.54 7.50 -5.21
CA MET A 404 -6.13 7.14 -3.93
C MET A 404 -6.55 5.65 -3.88
N THR A 405 -6.72 5.03 -5.05
CA THR A 405 -7.07 3.61 -5.22
C THR A 405 -6.00 2.70 -4.64
N ARG A 406 -4.73 3.07 -4.78
CA ARG A 406 -3.59 2.31 -4.22
C ARG A 406 -3.49 2.52 -2.71
N VAL A 407 -3.68 3.74 -2.22
CA VAL A 407 -3.59 4.05 -0.78
C VAL A 407 -4.71 3.38 0.02
N ILE A 408 -5.95 3.41 -0.48
CA ILE A 408 -7.10 2.79 0.19
C ILE A 408 -7.03 1.26 0.12
N GLY A 409 -6.46 0.70 -0.95
CA GLY A 409 -6.18 -0.74 -1.07
C GLY A 409 -5.12 -1.27 -0.10
N MET A 410 -4.37 -0.39 0.56
CA MET A 410 -3.26 -0.75 1.46
C MET A 410 -3.63 -0.71 2.96
N ILE A 411 -4.88 -0.34 3.32
CA ILE A 411 -5.34 -0.25 4.72
C ILE A 411 -6.09 -1.54 5.11
N PRO A 412 -5.55 -2.37 6.05
CA PRO A 412 -6.22 -3.57 6.51
C PRO A 412 -7.57 -3.25 7.16
N GLY A 413 -8.65 -3.95 6.75
CA GLY A 413 -9.98 -3.80 7.34
C GLY A 413 -10.89 -2.74 6.72
N MET A 414 -10.44 -1.95 5.73
CA MET A 414 -11.28 -1.00 4.97
C MET A 414 -11.81 -1.56 3.64
N ALA A 415 -12.08 -2.87 3.57
CA ALA A 415 -12.50 -3.63 2.39
C ALA A 415 -13.87 -3.24 1.75
N LYS A 416 -14.45 -2.09 2.11
CA LYS A 416 -15.78 -1.64 1.64
C LYS A 416 -15.74 -0.46 0.66
N VAL A 417 -14.58 0.12 0.38
CA VAL A 417 -14.48 1.24 -0.58
C VAL A 417 -14.16 0.69 -1.97
N THR A 418 -15.06 0.91 -2.93
CA THR A 418 -14.93 0.42 -4.30
C THR A 418 -14.02 1.33 -5.15
N PRO A 419 -13.30 0.81 -6.16
CA PRO A 419 -12.53 1.62 -7.11
C PRO A 419 -13.36 2.71 -7.81
N ALA A 420 -14.68 2.50 -7.94
CA ALA A 420 -15.61 3.50 -8.46
C ALA A 420 -15.75 4.71 -7.52
N GLN A 421 -15.90 4.47 -6.22
CA GLN A 421 -15.94 5.53 -5.20
C GLN A 421 -14.63 6.31 -5.12
N VAL A 422 -13.51 5.66 -5.42
CA VAL A 422 -12.20 6.34 -5.44
C VAL A 422 -12.03 7.25 -6.65
N ARG A 423 -12.42 6.80 -7.85
CA ARG A 423 -12.45 7.66 -9.05
C ARG A 423 -13.42 8.83 -8.88
N GLU A 424 -14.54 8.59 -8.21
CA GLU A 424 -15.50 9.63 -7.87
C GLU A 424 -14.90 10.65 -6.88
N ALA A 425 -14.14 10.18 -5.88
CA ALA A 425 -13.39 11.05 -4.98
C ALA A 425 -12.36 11.90 -5.73
N GLU A 426 -11.54 11.32 -6.63
CA GLU A 426 -10.57 12.06 -7.44
C GLU A 426 -11.23 13.13 -8.33
N LYS A 427 -12.39 12.80 -8.93
CA LYS A 427 -13.18 13.76 -9.71
C LYS A 427 -13.73 14.88 -8.84
N ASN A 428 -14.19 14.55 -7.63
CA ASN A 428 -14.67 15.53 -6.66
C ASN A 428 -13.55 16.46 -6.17
N LEU A 429 -12.33 15.96 -5.95
CA LEU A 429 -11.18 16.79 -5.58
C LEU A 429 -10.84 17.82 -6.67
N LYS A 430 -10.85 17.42 -7.95
CA LYS A 430 -10.65 18.36 -9.06
C LYS A 430 -11.75 19.42 -9.15
N ILE A 431 -12.98 19.04 -8.82
CA ILE A 431 -14.11 19.98 -8.76
C ILE A 431 -13.92 20.99 -7.63
N MET A 432 -13.44 20.55 -6.47
CA MET A 432 -13.13 21.43 -5.34
C MET A 432 -11.98 22.38 -5.66
N GLU A 433 -10.93 21.89 -6.31
CA GLU A 433 -9.79 22.70 -6.74
C GLU A 433 -10.21 23.84 -7.66
N ALA A 434 -11.01 23.53 -8.69
CA ALA A 434 -11.54 24.54 -9.61
C ALA A 434 -12.41 25.61 -8.91
N MET A 435 -13.12 25.27 -7.84
CA MET A 435 -13.88 26.25 -7.04
C MET A 435 -12.98 27.16 -6.21
N ILE A 436 -11.87 26.63 -5.67
CA ILE A 436 -10.95 27.43 -4.84
C ILE A 436 -10.08 28.34 -5.71
N GLU A 437 -9.70 27.91 -6.91
CA GLU A 437 -8.87 28.70 -7.83
C GLU A 437 -9.55 30.00 -8.32
N VAL A 438 -10.88 30.10 -8.30
CA VAL A 438 -11.63 31.30 -8.68
C VAL A 438 -11.98 32.22 -7.50
N MET A 439 -11.67 31.81 -6.27
CA MET A 439 -11.81 32.64 -5.06
C MET A 439 -10.75 33.74 -5.01
N THR A 440 -11.07 34.86 -4.37
CA THR A 440 -10.08 35.91 -4.09
C THR A 440 -9.14 35.48 -2.96
N PRO A 441 -7.94 36.09 -2.82
CA PRO A 441 -7.03 35.77 -1.71
C PRO A 441 -7.68 35.88 -0.33
N GLU A 442 -8.47 36.93 -0.12
CA GLU A 442 -9.22 37.15 1.14
C GLU A 442 -10.23 36.03 1.44
N GLU A 443 -10.94 35.54 0.42
CA GLU A 443 -11.90 34.45 0.57
C GLU A 443 -11.21 33.11 0.82
N ARG A 444 -9.99 32.93 0.32
CA ARG A 444 -9.20 31.72 0.58
C ARG A 444 -8.65 31.69 1.99
N GLU A 445 -8.19 32.83 2.50
CA GLU A 445 -7.66 32.99 3.86
C GLU A 445 -8.75 32.99 4.92
N LYS A 446 -9.96 33.52 4.61
CA LYS A 446 -11.10 33.60 5.53
C LYS A 446 -12.36 32.92 4.95
N PRO A 447 -12.46 31.60 5.10
CA PRO A 447 -13.62 30.81 4.66
C PRO A 447 -14.97 31.26 5.24
N GLU A 448 -14.97 31.96 6.37
CA GLU A 448 -16.15 32.54 7.02
C GLU A 448 -16.87 33.54 6.09
N LEU A 449 -16.12 34.28 5.28
CA LEU A 449 -16.68 35.25 4.33
C LEU A 449 -17.58 34.58 3.27
N LEU A 450 -17.26 33.35 2.89
CA LEU A 450 -18.07 32.54 1.97
C LEU A 450 -19.24 31.85 2.68
N ALA A 451 -19.15 31.60 4.00
CA ALA A 451 -20.26 31.09 4.80
C ALA A 451 -21.34 32.16 5.03
N GLU A 452 -20.93 33.40 5.29
CA GLU A 452 -21.81 34.51 5.63
C GLU A 452 -22.43 35.20 4.41
N SER A 453 -21.72 35.25 3.26
CA SER A 453 -22.19 35.98 2.07
C SER A 453 -22.67 35.05 0.95
N PRO A 454 -24.00 34.98 0.69
CA PRO A 454 -24.55 34.26 -0.47
C PRO A 454 -24.07 34.83 -1.80
N GLU A 455 -23.83 36.14 -1.88
CA GLU A 455 -23.38 36.81 -3.10
C GLU A 455 -21.98 36.35 -3.54
N ARG A 456 -21.07 36.17 -2.57
CA ARG A 456 -19.73 35.63 -2.83
C ARG A 456 -19.79 34.18 -3.30
N ARG A 457 -20.64 33.36 -2.69
CA ARG A 457 -20.85 31.97 -3.16
C ARG A 457 -21.40 31.91 -4.58
N LYS A 458 -22.35 32.79 -4.91
CA LYS A 458 -22.95 32.88 -6.25
C LYS A 458 -21.92 33.29 -7.30
N ARG A 459 -21.02 34.23 -6.97
CA ARG A 459 -19.91 34.62 -7.84
C ARG A 459 -18.93 33.47 -8.08
N VAL A 460 -18.49 32.79 -7.01
CA VAL A 460 -17.57 31.65 -7.10
C VAL A 460 -18.20 30.51 -7.91
N ALA A 461 -19.48 30.23 -7.70
CA ALA A 461 -20.25 29.24 -8.45
C ALA A 461 -20.29 29.58 -9.96
N GLN A 462 -20.59 30.84 -10.30
CA GLN A 462 -20.61 31.30 -11.71
C GLN A 462 -19.23 31.21 -12.37
N ALA A 463 -18.18 31.65 -11.68
CA ALA A 463 -16.82 31.65 -12.21
C ALA A 463 -16.23 30.24 -12.39
N SER A 464 -16.64 29.28 -11.54
CA SER A 464 -16.20 27.87 -11.62
C SER A 464 -17.13 26.98 -12.46
N GLY A 465 -18.24 27.51 -12.98
CA GLY A 465 -19.25 26.73 -13.70
C GLY A 465 -19.97 25.69 -12.81
N LYS A 466 -20.16 26.01 -11.53
CA LYS A 466 -20.78 25.17 -10.48
C LYS A 466 -22.03 25.82 -9.91
N THR A 467 -22.75 25.09 -9.04
CA THR A 467 -23.93 25.63 -8.34
C THR A 467 -23.55 26.21 -6.98
N GLU A 468 -24.36 27.17 -6.49
CA GLU A 468 -24.16 27.74 -5.14
C GLU A 468 -24.19 26.66 -4.05
N GLN A 469 -25.00 25.62 -4.23
CA GLN A 469 -25.06 24.48 -3.31
C GLN A 469 -23.74 23.72 -3.23
N GLN A 470 -23.03 23.55 -4.36
CA GLN A 470 -21.72 22.89 -4.39
C GLN A 470 -20.66 23.72 -3.67
N VAL A 471 -20.71 25.05 -3.80
CA VAL A 471 -19.81 25.96 -3.08
C VAL A 471 -20.12 25.95 -1.58
N SER A 472 -21.40 25.96 -1.19
CA SER A 472 -21.83 25.85 0.22
C SER A 472 -21.39 24.51 0.85
N GLN A 473 -21.47 23.41 0.10
CA GLN A 473 -20.99 22.10 0.53
C GLN A 473 -19.47 22.09 0.72
N LEU A 474 -18.69 22.72 -0.17
CA LEU A 474 -17.23 22.85 -0.02
C LEU A 474 -16.88 23.61 1.27
N VAL A 475 -17.56 24.71 1.54
CA VAL A 475 -17.36 25.50 2.78
C VAL A 475 -17.69 24.65 4.01
N ALA A 476 -18.82 23.94 4.01
CA ALA A 476 -19.21 23.06 5.10
C ALA A 476 -18.21 21.92 5.35
N GLN A 477 -17.66 21.34 4.29
CA GLN A 477 -16.64 20.29 4.38
C GLN A 477 -15.34 20.80 5.02
N LEU A 478 -14.92 22.03 4.69
CA LEU A 478 -13.75 22.64 5.32
C LEU A 478 -13.96 22.85 6.83
N PHE A 479 -15.13 23.37 7.24
CA PHE A 479 -15.46 23.55 8.66
C PHE A 479 -15.58 22.22 9.42
N GLN A 480 -16.18 21.19 8.81
CA GLN A 480 -16.20 19.85 9.39
C GLN A 480 -14.79 19.28 9.58
N MET A 481 -13.89 19.54 8.63
CA MET A 481 -12.50 19.10 8.73
C MET A 481 -11.76 19.82 9.86
N ARG A 482 -11.94 21.15 10.00
CA ARG A 482 -11.40 21.94 11.12
C ARG A 482 -11.81 21.36 12.47
N VAL A 483 -13.09 21.01 12.63
CA VAL A 483 -13.61 20.41 13.88
C VAL A 483 -13.01 19.04 14.14
N ARG A 484 -12.92 18.17 13.12
CA ARG A 484 -12.32 16.83 13.27
C ARG A 484 -10.84 16.90 13.60
N MET A 485 -10.08 17.77 12.95
CA MET A 485 -8.65 17.96 13.21
C MET A 485 -8.39 18.47 14.63
N LYS A 486 -9.21 19.43 15.11
CA LYS A 486 -9.15 19.91 16.49
C LYS A 486 -9.43 18.80 17.51
N ASN A 487 -10.42 17.95 17.24
CA ASN A 487 -10.77 16.82 18.12
C ASN A 487 -9.68 15.74 18.13
N LEU A 488 -9.07 15.43 16.98
CA LEU A 488 -7.97 14.47 16.87
C LEU A 488 -6.71 14.91 17.64
N MET A 489 -6.37 16.20 17.59
CA MET A 489 -5.24 16.73 18.36
C MET A 489 -5.52 16.78 19.87
N GLY A 490 -6.75 17.11 20.29
CA GLY A 490 -7.14 17.06 21.69
C GLY A 490 -7.01 15.67 22.33
N VAL A 491 -7.18 14.61 21.53
CA VAL A 491 -6.97 13.21 21.96
C VAL A 491 -5.48 12.84 22.00
N MET A 492 -4.64 13.38 21.11
CA MET A 492 -3.19 13.16 21.13
C MET A 492 -2.46 13.89 22.27
N GLU A 493 -3.02 15.00 22.78
CA GLU A 493 -2.48 15.75 23.94
C GLU A 493 -3.05 15.28 25.30
N GLY A 494 -3.82 14.18 25.33
CA GLY A 494 -4.27 13.55 26.58
C GLY A 494 -5.54 14.13 27.22
N GLY A 495 -6.35 14.89 26.48
CA GLY A 495 -7.64 15.42 26.96
C GLY A 495 -8.83 14.47 26.76
N SER A 496 -9.74 14.41 27.74
CA SER A 496 -10.97 13.60 27.67
C SER A 496 -11.98 14.14 26.63
N ILE A 497 -12.58 13.23 25.87
CA ILE A 497 -13.60 13.48 24.83
C ILE A 497 -14.89 14.08 25.45
N PRO A 498 -15.44 15.20 24.95
CA PRO A 498 -16.81 15.62 25.29
C PRO A 498 -17.81 14.62 24.71
N SER A 499 -18.79 14.17 25.51
CA SER A 499 -19.71 13.10 25.13
C SER A 499 -20.50 13.41 23.86
N LEU A 500 -20.54 12.43 22.95
CA LEU A 500 -21.25 12.45 21.66
C LEU A 500 -22.78 12.60 21.78
N SER A 501 -23.33 12.66 22.99
CA SER A 501 -24.76 12.79 23.27
C SER A 501 -25.34 14.14 22.84
N ASN A 502 -24.58 15.23 22.94
CA ASN A 502 -25.14 16.57 22.74
C ASN A 502 -25.25 17.00 21.27
N LEU A 503 -24.69 16.19 20.34
CA LEU A 503 -24.71 16.47 18.90
C LEU A 503 -25.82 15.71 18.16
N GLU A 504 -26.28 14.58 18.72
CA GLU A 504 -27.41 13.82 18.15
C GLU A 504 -28.73 14.59 18.30
N ASP A 505 -28.89 15.36 19.38
CA ASP A 505 -30.08 16.18 19.60
C ASP A 505 -30.10 17.44 18.73
N ALA A 506 -28.93 18.05 18.46
CA ALA A 506 -28.83 19.21 17.57
C ALA A 506 -29.12 18.86 16.10
N LEU A 507 -28.72 17.66 15.65
CA LEU A 507 -28.94 17.18 14.27
C LEU A 507 -30.39 16.70 14.02
N LYS A 508 -31.13 16.30 15.06
CA LYS A 508 -32.54 15.89 14.93
C LYS A 508 -33.50 17.08 14.78
N THR A 509 -33.13 18.26 15.28
CA THR A 509 -33.95 19.48 15.18
C THR A 509 -33.99 20.10 13.78
N GLU A 510 -33.00 19.85 12.92
CA GLU A 510 -32.98 20.42 11.56
C GLU A 510 -33.69 19.57 10.49
N GLN A 511 -34.06 18.31 10.80
CA GLN A 511 -34.67 17.39 9.82
C GLN A 511 -36.20 17.38 9.79
N LYS A 512 -36.90 18.23 10.57
CA LYS A 512 -38.36 18.37 10.49
C LYS A 512 -38.80 19.78 10.11
N ALA A 513 -38.62 20.10 8.82
CA ALA A 513 -39.47 21.08 8.16
C ALA A 513 -39.73 20.64 6.70
N PRO A 514 -40.97 20.24 6.33
CA PRO A 514 -41.30 19.95 4.94
C PRO A 514 -41.66 21.23 4.16
N PRO A 515 -41.47 21.24 2.82
CA PRO A 515 -41.61 22.44 1.99
C PRO A 515 -43.08 22.72 1.58
N GLY A 516 -43.55 23.93 1.87
CA GLY A 516 -44.52 24.69 1.07
C GLY A 516 -45.99 24.23 1.00
N THR A 517 -46.86 24.87 1.80
CA THR A 517 -48.17 25.33 1.31
C THR A 517 -48.47 26.71 1.90
N ALA A 518 -48.36 27.75 1.07
CA ALA A 518 -48.90 29.06 1.40
C ALA A 518 -50.42 28.99 1.40
N ARG A 519 -51.04 29.02 2.59
CA ARG A 519 -52.45 29.42 2.73
C ARG A 519 -52.54 30.60 3.69
N ARG A 520 -52.72 31.76 3.06
CA ARG A 520 -53.05 33.09 3.58
C ARG A 520 -53.95 33.03 4.83
N ARG A 521 -53.48 33.54 5.97
CA ARG A 521 -54.37 34.08 7.03
C ARG A 521 -53.94 35.50 7.38
N ARG A 522 -54.92 36.39 7.30
CA ARG A 522 -54.84 37.84 7.52
C ARG A 522 -54.31 38.16 8.92
N LYS A 523 -53.47 39.20 8.97
CA LYS A 523 -53.16 40.00 10.17
C LYS A 523 -54.45 40.60 10.75
N THR A 524 -54.59 40.55 12.07
CA THR A 524 -55.33 41.54 12.85
C THR A 524 -54.34 42.20 13.81
N GLU A 525 -54.43 43.52 13.87
CA GLU A 525 -53.51 44.46 14.52
C GLU A 525 -53.68 44.53 16.05
N SER A 526 -52.62 44.96 16.74
CA SER A 526 -52.61 46.07 17.72
C SER A 526 -51.20 46.11 18.34
N SER A 527 -50.33 46.99 17.83
CA SER A 527 -50.03 48.35 18.32
C SER A 527 -49.02 48.38 19.48
N LYS A 528 -47.81 48.84 19.13
CA LYS A 528 -46.78 49.36 20.04
C LYS A 528 -47.29 50.55 20.86
N ARG A 529 -46.76 50.73 22.07
CA ARG A 529 -46.16 51.97 22.62
C ARG A 529 -45.55 51.63 24.00
N PHE A 530 -44.23 51.71 24.19
CA PHE A 530 -43.34 52.86 24.47
C PHE A 530 -43.25 53.27 25.96
N VAL A 531 -42.04 53.06 26.50
CA VAL A 531 -41.22 53.91 27.41
C VAL A 531 -41.38 53.85 28.95
N ASP A 532 -40.24 53.48 29.55
CA ASP A 532 -39.55 53.89 30.80
C ASP A 532 -40.34 54.44 31.98
N SER A 533 -40.10 53.87 33.17
CA SER A 533 -39.26 54.48 34.22
C SER A 533 -39.41 53.78 35.59
N VAL A 534 -38.26 53.55 36.23
CA VAL A 534 -37.94 53.81 37.65
C VAL A 534 -38.75 53.12 38.78
N SER A 535 -37.98 52.46 39.66
CA SER A 535 -38.12 52.37 41.13
C SER A 535 -38.71 51.10 41.78
N SER A 536 -37.83 50.50 42.61
CA SER A 536 -38.03 50.02 43.99
C SER A 536 -38.93 48.81 44.33
N ARG A 537 -38.23 47.83 44.93
CA ARG A 537 -38.50 47.16 46.23
C ARG A 537 -39.60 46.08 46.35
N LEU A 538 -39.11 44.95 46.90
CA LEU A 538 -39.63 44.14 48.02
C LEU A 538 -40.95 43.35 47.84
N GLY A 539 -40.82 42.03 48.05
CA GLY A 539 -41.57 41.34 49.10
C GLY A 539 -42.63 40.33 48.65
N PRO A 540 -42.89 39.28 49.46
CA PRO A 540 -43.35 37.96 49.01
C PRO A 540 -44.78 37.61 49.49
N HIS A 541 -45.14 36.31 49.42
CA HIS A 541 -46.42 35.67 49.78
C HIS A 541 -47.40 35.55 48.61
N GLY A 542 -48.11 34.45 48.39
CA GLY A 542 -48.25 33.20 49.14
C GLY A 542 -49.43 32.41 48.55
N PHE A 543 -49.39 31.08 48.74
CA PHE A 543 -50.49 30.14 48.97
C PHE A 543 -51.74 30.06 48.05
N GLY A 544 -52.12 28.80 47.79
CA GLY A 544 -53.50 28.35 47.55
C GLY A 544 -53.72 27.76 46.14
N SER A 545 -53.55 26.45 45.92
CA SER A 545 -54.47 25.32 46.20
C SER A 545 -55.72 25.25 45.32
N SER A 546 -55.91 24.08 44.71
CA SER A 546 -57.18 23.43 44.27
C SER A 546 -58.00 24.18 43.21
N ASN A 547 -58.29 23.61 42.04
CA ASN A 547 -58.99 22.35 41.80
C ASN A 547 -58.66 21.74 40.42
#